data_AF-A0AAD5XUQ1-F1
#
_entry.id   AF-A0AAD5XUQ1-F1
#
_cell.length_a   1.000
_cell.length_b   1.000
_cell.length_c   1.000
_cell.angle_alpha   90.00
_cell.angle_beta   90.00
_cell.angle_gamma   90.00
#
_symmetry.space_group_name_H-M   'P 1'
#
loop_
_entity.id
_entity.type
_entity.pdbx_description
1 polymer ?
#
loop_
_entity_poly.entity_id
_entity_poly.type
_entity_poly.pdbx_seq_one_letter_code
_entity_poly.pdbx_strand_id
1 'polypeptide(L)'
;MVTFMLKLTDFPSAASIFYVAVLLLDLIQSRTTDKYLHLSKAAISLVLIWLDFYLRKHQTYFEPAPATDGYRHKSLEMKAGILSILTFNWLTPLISVGNKRILTEDDLWELNECDLSENSLARFQEVKKNSKTKNLYLLILYTIWKPFILQLIFGMVETALGLSGPFFLNKILKWIQCKEDTAFGGWGFLAAMFSCSIIKTLVDGQLQFSARRMGIQGKKKKTEVS
;
A
#
# COMPACT_ATOMS: atom_id res chain seq x y z
N MET A 1 22.71 13.46 22.55
CA MET A 1 22.66 12.75 21.25
C MET A 1 21.22 12.64 20.71
N VAL A 2 20.23 12.25 21.53
CA VAL A 2 18.79 12.22 21.17
C VAL A 2 18.24 13.59 20.76
N THR A 3 18.65 14.67 21.42
CA THR A 3 18.26 16.05 21.08
C THR A 3 18.84 16.55 19.75
N PHE A 4 19.95 15.95 19.28
CA PHE A 4 20.57 16.28 17.99
C PHE A 4 19.91 15.51 16.85
N MET A 5 19.48 14.27 17.10
CA MET A 5 18.72 13.45 16.15
C MET A 5 17.30 13.98 15.92
N LEU A 6 16.63 14.52 16.94
CA LEU A 6 15.35 15.24 16.78
C LEU A 6 15.49 16.53 15.95
N LYS A 7 16.69 17.11 15.90
CA LYS A 7 16.97 18.31 15.10
C LYS A 7 17.26 18.00 13.63
N LEU A 8 17.55 16.74 13.30
CA LEU A 8 17.67 16.27 11.92
C LEU A 8 16.32 15.94 11.27
N THR A 9 15.26 15.77 12.06
CA THR A 9 13.87 15.70 11.56
C THR A 9 13.26 17.07 11.22
N ASP A 10 13.87 18.17 11.68
CA ASP A 10 13.51 19.55 11.29
C ASP A 10 14.18 19.99 9.98
N PHE A 11 15.09 19.18 9.42
CA PHE A 11 15.66 19.46 8.11
C PHE A 11 14.60 19.17 7.03
N PRO A 12 14.41 20.06 6.04
CA PRO A 12 13.56 19.76 4.90
C PRO A 12 14.08 18.47 4.26
N SER A 13 13.22 17.46 4.10
CA SER A 13 13.65 16.22 3.48
C SER A 13 14.15 16.47 2.07
N ALA A 14 14.92 15.54 1.53
CA ALA A 14 15.35 15.61 0.13
C ALA A 14 14.18 15.86 -0.84
N ALA A 15 12.97 15.36 -0.52
CA ALA A 15 11.76 15.63 -1.29
C ALA A 15 11.29 17.09 -1.15
N SER A 16 11.25 17.65 0.06
CA SER A 16 10.88 19.06 0.27
C SER A 16 11.89 20.02 -0.39
N ILE A 17 13.18 19.70 -0.33
CA ILE A 17 14.25 20.45 -1.03
C ILE A 17 14.04 20.37 -2.54
N PHE A 18 13.73 19.18 -3.08
CA PHE A 18 13.45 18.98 -4.50
C PHE A 18 12.23 19.80 -4.95
N TYR A 19 11.12 19.80 -4.21
CA TYR A 19 9.93 20.59 -4.57
C TYR A 19 10.17 22.09 -4.52
N VAL A 20 10.95 22.58 -3.54
CA VAL A 20 11.36 23.99 -3.47
C VAL A 20 12.26 24.35 -4.65
N ALA A 21 13.20 23.47 -5.02
CA ALA A 21 14.04 23.68 -6.20
C ALA A 21 13.21 23.74 -7.50
N VAL A 22 12.22 22.86 -7.65
CA VAL A 22 11.28 22.89 -8.79
C VAL A 22 10.49 24.20 -8.81
N LEU A 23 9.99 24.66 -7.66
CA LEU A 23 9.26 25.93 -7.54
C LEU A 23 10.15 27.13 -7.91
N LEU A 24 11.42 27.13 -7.49
CA LEU A 24 12.39 28.18 -7.85
C LEU A 24 12.71 28.17 -9.35
N LEU A 25 12.92 26.99 -9.94
CA LEU A 25 13.13 26.85 -11.39
C LEU A 25 11.90 27.35 -12.18
N ASP A 26 10.70 27.01 -11.73
CA ASP A 26 9.45 27.49 -12.32
C ASP A 26 9.28 29.01 -12.17
N LEU A 27 9.71 29.61 -11.05
CA LEU A 27 9.71 31.06 -10.86
C LEU A 27 10.71 31.78 -11.77
N ILE A 28 11.88 31.18 -12.02
CA ILE A 28 12.88 31.70 -12.96
C ILE A 28 12.33 31.64 -14.40
N GLN A 29 11.69 30.52 -14.79
CA GLN A 29 11.08 30.35 -16.11
C GLN A 29 9.77 31.14 -16.28
N SER A 30 9.08 31.48 -15.19
CA SER A 30 7.85 32.30 -15.20
C SER A 30 8.09 33.70 -15.77
N ARG A 31 9.34 34.17 -15.83
CA ARG A 31 9.69 35.48 -16.39
C ARG A 31 9.65 35.49 -17.93
N THR A 32 9.70 34.34 -18.60
CA THR A 32 9.85 34.24 -20.06
C THR A 32 8.67 33.61 -20.79
N THR A 33 7.67 33.04 -20.10
CA THR A 33 6.62 32.17 -20.70
C THR A 33 5.23 32.42 -20.10
N ASP A 34 4.17 31.83 -20.66
CA ASP A 34 2.76 32.09 -20.31
C ASP A 34 2.43 31.95 -18.81
N LYS A 35 1.94 33.04 -18.22
CA LYS A 35 1.75 33.22 -16.76
C LYS A 35 0.81 32.19 -16.12
N TYR A 36 -0.22 31.72 -16.85
CA TYR A 36 -1.24 30.83 -16.30
C TYR A 36 -0.73 29.40 -16.05
N LEU A 37 0.19 28.90 -16.86
CA LEU A 37 0.76 27.56 -16.72
C LEU A 37 1.72 27.47 -15.53
N HIS A 38 2.47 28.55 -15.26
CA HIS A 38 3.35 28.60 -14.09
C HIS A 38 2.57 28.76 -12.79
N LEU A 39 1.45 29.49 -12.81
CA LEU A 39 0.59 29.66 -11.65
C LEU A 39 -0.03 28.32 -11.19
N SER A 40 -0.49 27.49 -12.13
CA SER A 40 -1.05 26.17 -11.79
C SER A 40 0.02 25.20 -11.26
N LYS A 41 1.22 25.19 -11.84
CA LYS A 41 2.34 24.39 -11.34
C LYS A 41 2.79 24.82 -9.94
N ALA A 42 2.91 26.13 -9.71
CA ALA A 42 3.25 26.67 -8.39
C ALA A 42 2.20 26.30 -7.35
N ALA A 43 0.91 26.37 -7.70
CA ALA A 43 -0.17 25.94 -6.82
C ALA A 43 -0.07 24.44 -6.48
N ILE A 44 0.20 23.57 -7.46
CA ILE A 44 0.40 22.13 -7.22
C ILE A 44 1.61 21.89 -6.31
N SER A 45 2.75 22.55 -6.55
CA SER A 45 3.94 22.42 -5.72
C SER A 45 3.69 22.87 -4.27
N LEU A 46 2.99 24.00 -4.07
CA LEU A 46 2.61 24.48 -2.74
C LEU A 46 1.66 23.50 -2.02
N VAL A 47 0.71 22.89 -2.74
CA VAL A 47 -0.17 21.85 -2.19
C VAL A 47 0.63 20.61 -1.80
N LEU A 48 1.59 20.17 -2.62
CA LEU A 48 2.45 19.02 -2.31
C LEU A 48 3.35 19.29 -1.11
N ILE A 49 3.92 20.50 -1.00
CA ILE A 49 4.72 20.93 0.16
C ILE A 49 3.85 20.98 1.42
N TRP A 50 2.65 21.55 1.32
CA TRP A 50 1.70 21.59 2.44
C TRP A 50 1.25 20.18 2.86
N LEU A 51 0.96 19.31 1.89
CA LEU A 51 0.58 17.92 2.14
C LEU A 51 1.71 17.15 2.80
N ASP A 52 2.95 17.31 2.32
CA ASP A 52 4.13 16.70 2.91
C ASP A 52 4.35 17.17 4.36
N PHE A 53 4.18 18.46 4.63
CA PHE A 53 4.22 19.00 6.00
C PHE A 53 3.06 18.50 6.87
N TYR A 54 1.86 18.43 6.31
CA TYR A 54 0.66 17.91 6.99
C TYR A 54 0.81 16.42 7.33
N LEU A 55 1.31 15.62 6.38
CA LEU A 55 1.59 14.20 6.57
C LEU A 55 2.68 14.00 7.61
N ARG A 56 3.78 14.77 7.59
CA ARG A 56 4.80 14.72 8.65
C ARG A 56 4.21 15.05 10.02
N LYS A 57 3.36 16.08 10.10
CA LYS A 57 2.72 16.48 11.35
C LYS A 57 1.78 15.40 11.89
N HIS A 58 1.09 14.67 11.00
CA HIS A 58 0.22 13.53 11.37
C HIS A 58 0.95 12.18 11.46
N GLN A 59 2.19 12.09 11.00
CA GLN A 59 3.10 10.98 11.21
C GLN A 59 3.71 11.09 12.62
N THR A 60 2.85 11.28 13.61
CA THR A 60 3.18 11.02 15.01
C THR A 60 3.56 9.56 15.11
N TYR A 61 4.87 9.34 15.17
CA TYR A 61 5.50 8.06 15.43
C TYR A 61 4.86 7.45 16.68
N PHE A 62 4.03 6.42 16.48
CA PHE A 62 3.72 5.49 17.55
C PHE A 62 5.01 4.72 17.80
N GLU A 63 5.85 5.24 18.69
CA GLU A 63 6.92 4.45 19.27
C GLU A 63 6.19 3.36 20.08
N PRO A 64 6.23 2.08 19.67
CA PRO A 64 5.62 1.03 20.46
C PRO A 64 6.29 1.11 21.83
N ALA A 65 5.47 1.28 22.87
CA ALA A 65 5.98 1.25 24.24
C ALA A 65 6.81 -0.04 24.39
N PRO A 66 8.00 0.02 25.02
CA PRO A 66 8.77 -1.19 25.27
C PRO A 66 7.84 -2.22 25.92
N ALA A 67 7.96 -3.49 25.54
CA ALA A 67 7.11 -4.56 26.06
C ALA A 67 7.14 -4.52 27.60
N THR A 68 6.11 -3.91 28.20
CA THR A 68 5.93 -3.91 29.64
C THR A 68 5.32 -5.25 30.00
N ASP A 69 5.97 -5.97 30.91
CA ASP A 69 5.47 -7.20 31.54
C ASP A 69 5.44 -8.46 30.66
N GLY A 70 6.33 -8.56 29.65
CA GLY A 70 6.50 -9.79 28.85
C GLY A 70 5.39 -10.08 27.84
N TYR A 71 4.43 -9.17 27.68
CA TYR A 71 3.38 -9.26 26.67
C TYR A 71 3.71 -8.44 25.43
N ARG A 72 3.65 -9.07 24.25
CA ARG A 72 3.79 -8.38 22.96
C ARG A 72 2.51 -7.61 22.61
N HIS A 73 2.67 -6.48 21.95
CA HIS A 73 1.53 -5.68 21.51
C HIS A 73 0.80 -6.38 20.35
N LYS A 74 -0.55 -6.39 20.40
CA LYS A 74 -1.38 -6.89 19.29
C LYS A 74 -1.14 -6.07 18.02
N SER A 75 -1.16 -6.74 16.87
CA SER A 75 -1.06 -6.08 15.56
C SER A 75 -2.11 -4.99 15.38
N LEU A 76 -1.69 -3.86 14.82
CA LEU A 76 -2.57 -2.73 14.50
C LEU A 76 -3.48 -3.02 13.29
N GLU A 77 -3.20 -4.08 12.53
CA GLU A 77 -3.93 -4.47 11.32
C GLU A 77 -5.45 -4.60 11.58
N MET A 78 -5.85 -5.26 12.67
CA MET A 78 -7.28 -5.46 13.01
C MET A 78 -7.99 -4.18 13.46
N LYS A 79 -7.25 -3.19 13.98
CA LYS A 79 -7.83 -1.91 14.45
C LYS A 79 -7.73 -0.80 13.38
N ALA A 80 -7.06 -1.08 12.27
CA ALA A 80 -6.83 -0.11 11.21
C ALA A 80 -8.10 0.14 10.38
N GLY A 81 -8.33 1.40 10.00
CA GLY A 81 -9.38 1.75 9.04
C GLY A 81 -9.08 1.21 7.64
N ILE A 82 -10.10 1.11 6.78
CA ILE A 82 -10.01 0.51 5.44
C ILE A 82 -8.88 1.12 4.60
N LEU A 83 -8.74 2.46 4.62
CA LEU A 83 -7.66 3.14 3.88
C LEU A 83 -6.28 2.83 4.45
N SER A 84 -6.16 2.66 5.76
CA SER A 84 -4.91 2.30 6.42
C SER A 84 -4.51 0.85 6.11
N ILE A 85 -5.49 -0.05 5.97
CA ILE A 85 -5.27 -1.42 5.49
C ILE A 85 -4.82 -1.39 4.03
N LEU A 86 -5.55 -0.66 3.18
CA LEU A 86 -5.30 -0.58 1.74
C LEU A 86 -3.89 -0.03 1.41
N THR A 87 -3.43 0.96 2.17
CA THR A 87 -2.13 1.63 1.98
C THR A 87 -1.02 1.06 2.86
N PHE A 88 -1.29 0.00 3.63
CA PHE A 88 -0.36 -0.56 4.63
C PHE A 88 0.15 0.46 5.66
N ASN A 89 -0.57 1.55 5.89
CA ASN A 89 -0.17 2.58 6.83
C ASN A 89 -0.10 2.08 8.28
N TRP A 90 -0.81 0.98 8.59
CA TRP A 90 -0.72 0.32 9.90
C TRP A 90 0.68 -0.27 10.19
N LEU A 91 1.48 -0.54 9.15
CA LEU A 91 2.84 -1.08 9.26
C LEU A 91 3.90 0.02 9.46
N THR A 92 3.59 1.27 9.09
CA THR A 92 4.46 2.44 9.20
C THR A 92 5.16 2.60 10.57
N PRO A 93 4.50 2.43 11.74
CA PRO A 93 5.20 2.54 13.02
C PRO A 93 6.32 1.52 13.21
N LEU A 94 6.12 0.27 12.75
CA LEU A 94 7.16 -0.77 12.84
C LEU A 94 8.34 -0.46 11.94
N ILE A 95 8.08 0.00 10.72
CA ILE A 95 9.12 0.44 9.77
C ILE A 95 9.93 1.59 10.36
N SER A 96 9.28 2.52 11.05
CA SER A 96 9.99 3.63 11.70
C SER A 96 10.94 3.17 12.81
N VAL A 97 10.56 2.18 13.61
CA VAL A 97 11.46 1.62 14.64
C VAL A 97 12.66 0.96 13.97
N GLY A 98 12.41 0.17 12.91
CA GLY A 98 13.45 -0.47 12.10
C GLY A 98 14.41 0.50 11.42
N ASN A 99 13.95 1.72 11.10
CA ASN A 99 14.81 2.77 10.55
C ASN A 99 15.74 3.40 11.61
N LYS A 100 15.34 3.38 12.89
CA LYS A 100 16.14 3.94 14.00
C LYS A 100 17.09 2.91 14.60
N ARG A 101 16.69 1.63 14.67
CA ARG A 101 17.46 0.52 15.24
C ARG A 101 17.12 -0.82 14.59
N ILE A 102 17.99 -1.80 14.72
CA ILE A 102 17.70 -3.20 14.34
C ILE A 102 16.53 -3.71 15.21
N LEU A 103 15.52 -4.28 14.56
CA LEU A 103 14.35 -4.84 15.22
C LEU A 103 14.72 -6.11 15.99
N THR A 104 14.30 -6.18 17.25
CA THR A 104 14.39 -7.39 18.09
C THR A 104 13.01 -8.08 18.16
N GLU A 105 12.94 -9.34 18.58
CA GLU A 105 11.68 -10.09 18.66
C GLU A 105 10.61 -9.44 19.55
N ASP A 106 11.04 -8.67 20.56
CA ASP A 106 10.17 -7.92 21.47
C ASP A 106 9.53 -6.68 20.82
N ASP A 107 10.14 -6.15 19.75
CA ASP A 107 9.61 -5.01 18.99
C ASP A 107 8.55 -5.44 17.96
N LEU A 108 8.44 -6.75 17.69
CA LEU A 108 7.47 -7.29 16.74
C LEU A 108 6.09 -7.47 17.37
N TRP A 109 5.05 -7.25 16.57
CA TRP A 109 3.69 -7.51 17.00
C TRP A 109 3.40 -8.99 17.20
N GLU A 110 2.48 -9.26 18.11
CA GLU A 110 1.90 -10.59 18.22
C GLU A 110 1.13 -10.94 16.95
N LEU A 111 1.24 -12.21 16.55
CA LEU A 111 0.56 -12.73 15.38
C LEU A 111 -0.96 -12.67 15.59
N ASN A 112 -1.71 -12.23 14.57
CA ASN A 112 -3.17 -12.16 14.66
C ASN A 112 -3.76 -13.52 15.03
N GLU A 113 -4.85 -13.51 15.79
CA GLU A 113 -5.55 -14.73 16.22
C GLU A 113 -5.95 -15.61 15.03
N CYS A 114 -6.28 -15.03 13.87
CA CYS A 114 -6.60 -15.76 12.65
C CYS A 114 -5.39 -16.47 11.99
N ASP A 115 -4.16 -16.03 12.28
CA ASP A 115 -2.91 -16.57 11.74
C ASP A 115 -2.18 -17.50 12.70
N LEU A 116 -2.64 -17.60 13.95
CA LEU A 116 -2.14 -18.55 14.92
C LEU A 116 -2.28 -19.99 14.38
N SER A 117 -1.24 -20.80 14.59
CA SER A 117 -1.23 -22.20 14.15
C SER A 117 -2.40 -22.96 14.75
N GLU A 118 -2.66 -22.79 16.04
CA GLU A 118 -3.77 -23.42 16.78
C GLU A 118 -5.13 -23.19 16.13
N ASN A 119 -5.46 -21.93 15.80
CA ASN A 119 -6.73 -21.60 15.15
C ASN A 119 -6.80 -22.13 13.72
N SER A 120 -5.68 -22.07 12.98
CA SER A 120 -5.60 -22.60 11.62
C SER A 120 -5.73 -24.12 11.56
N LEU A 121 -5.22 -24.81 12.58
CA LEU A 121 -5.29 -26.25 12.80
C LEU A 121 -6.69 -26.67 13.24
N ALA A 122 -7.28 -25.99 14.22
CA ALA A 122 -8.64 -26.25 14.69
C ALA A 122 -9.64 -26.18 13.52
N ARG A 123 -9.52 -25.14 12.67
CA ARG A 123 -10.33 -25.00 11.46
C ARG A 123 -10.10 -26.14 10.47
N PHE A 124 -8.86 -26.59 10.30
CA PHE A 124 -8.57 -27.72 9.42
C PHE A 124 -9.10 -29.05 9.97
N GLN A 125 -9.00 -29.28 11.28
CA GLN A 125 -9.51 -30.46 11.95
C GLN A 125 -11.05 -30.51 11.91
N GLU A 126 -11.72 -29.37 12.05
CA GLU A 126 -13.17 -29.27 11.89
C GLU A 126 -13.61 -29.66 10.47
N VAL A 127 -12.92 -29.13 9.45
CA VAL A 127 -13.17 -29.48 8.04
C VAL A 127 -12.85 -30.96 7.77
N LYS A 128 -11.79 -31.51 8.40
CA LYS A 128 -11.44 -32.94 8.32
C LYS A 128 -12.53 -33.83 8.93
N LYS A 129 -13.10 -33.43 10.07
CA LYS A 129 -14.16 -34.17 10.76
C LYS A 129 -15.48 -34.17 9.99
N ASN A 130 -15.80 -33.04 9.34
CA ASN A 130 -17.04 -32.89 8.57
C ASN A 130 -16.92 -33.45 7.14
N SER A 131 -15.72 -33.68 6.63
CA SER A 131 -15.50 -34.24 5.30
C SER A 131 -15.48 -35.77 5.31
N LYS A 132 -16.18 -36.39 4.35
CA LYS A 132 -16.17 -37.86 4.15
C LYS A 132 -14.94 -38.35 3.37
N THR A 133 -14.12 -37.45 2.83
CA THR A 133 -12.97 -37.79 1.99
C THR A 133 -11.72 -38.03 2.83
N LYS A 134 -11.04 -39.16 2.59
CA LYS A 134 -9.73 -39.47 3.20
C LYS A 134 -8.55 -38.86 2.44
N ASN A 135 -8.80 -38.26 1.27
CA ASN A 135 -7.77 -37.67 0.44
C ASN A 135 -7.36 -36.29 0.98
N LEU A 136 -6.16 -36.22 1.56
CA LEU A 136 -5.60 -35.00 2.14
C LEU A 136 -5.49 -33.85 1.13
N TYR A 137 -5.17 -34.14 -0.14
CA TYR A 137 -5.03 -33.11 -1.17
C TYR A 137 -6.35 -32.40 -1.45
N LEU A 138 -7.46 -33.14 -1.56
CA LEU A 138 -8.79 -32.56 -1.76
C LEU A 138 -9.26 -31.76 -0.54
N LEU A 139 -8.92 -32.22 0.67
CA LEU A 139 -9.28 -31.54 1.91
C LEU A 139 -8.54 -30.19 2.07
N ILE A 140 -7.24 -30.18 1.77
CA ILE A 140 -6.43 -28.97 1.73
C ILE A 140 -6.99 -28.01 0.67
N LEU A 141 -7.25 -28.52 -0.54
CA LEU A 141 -7.79 -27.74 -1.64
C LEU A 141 -9.14 -27.11 -1.26
N TYR A 142 -10.05 -27.85 -0.63
CA TYR A 142 -11.33 -27.34 -0.14
C TYR A 142 -11.17 -26.23 0.90
N THR A 143 -10.19 -26.37 1.81
CA THR A 143 -9.92 -25.38 2.86
C THR A 143 -9.39 -24.05 2.30
N ILE A 144 -8.58 -24.11 1.23
CA ILE A 144 -7.96 -22.92 0.61
C ILE A 144 -8.75 -22.37 -0.58
N TRP A 145 -9.80 -23.08 -1.05
CA TRP A 145 -10.50 -22.74 -2.30
C TRP A 145 -11.15 -21.35 -2.26
N LYS A 146 -11.80 -21.01 -1.14
CA LYS A 146 -12.50 -19.71 -0.99
C LYS A 146 -11.58 -18.51 -1.22
N PRO A 147 -10.46 -18.37 -0.48
CA PRO A 147 -9.55 -17.24 -0.71
C PRO A 147 -8.81 -17.37 -2.05
N PHE A 148 -8.60 -18.58 -2.59
CA PHE A 148 -8.03 -18.78 -3.92
C PHE A 148 -8.91 -18.25 -5.05
N ILE A 149 -10.22 -18.50 -5.02
CA ILE A 149 -11.15 -17.94 -6.02
C ILE A 149 -11.24 -16.42 -5.91
N LEU A 150 -11.24 -15.89 -4.69
CA LEU A 150 -11.20 -14.46 -4.48
C LEU A 150 -9.95 -13.83 -5.11
N GLN A 151 -8.78 -14.45 -4.90
CA GLN A 151 -7.52 -14.07 -5.54
C GLN A 151 -7.63 -14.09 -7.07
N LEU A 152 -8.23 -15.13 -7.65
CA LEU A 152 -8.40 -15.27 -9.09
C LEU A 152 -9.28 -14.15 -9.66
N ILE A 153 -10.41 -13.85 -9.01
CA ILE A 153 -11.34 -12.80 -9.44
C ILE A 153 -10.64 -11.44 -9.43
N PHE A 154 -9.98 -11.09 -8.34
CA PHE A 154 -9.26 -9.82 -8.26
C PHE A 154 -8.08 -9.75 -9.23
N GLY A 155 -7.39 -10.87 -9.48
CA GLY A 155 -6.34 -10.96 -10.50
C GLY A 155 -6.87 -10.69 -11.91
N MET A 156 -8.07 -11.19 -12.25
CA MET A 156 -8.71 -10.85 -13.52
C MET A 156 -9.04 -9.36 -13.64
N VAL A 157 -9.53 -8.74 -12.56
CA VAL A 157 -9.78 -7.29 -12.52
C VAL A 157 -8.48 -6.50 -12.69
N GLU A 158 -7.41 -6.91 -12.02
CA GLU A 158 -6.07 -6.31 -12.16
C GLU A 158 -5.57 -6.39 -13.61
N THR A 159 -5.75 -7.54 -14.26
CA THR A 159 -5.32 -7.74 -15.65
C THR A 159 -6.13 -6.86 -16.60
N ALA A 160 -7.45 -6.74 -16.39
CA ALA A 160 -8.31 -5.84 -17.16
C ALA A 160 -7.91 -4.37 -16.97
N LEU A 161 -7.62 -3.95 -15.73
CA LEU A 161 -7.07 -2.62 -15.45
C LEU A 161 -5.68 -2.43 -16.07
N GLY A 162 -4.88 -3.49 -16.22
CA GLY A 162 -3.62 -3.46 -16.96
C GLY A 162 -3.78 -3.08 -18.44
N LEU A 163 -4.92 -3.41 -19.05
CA LEU A 163 -5.23 -3.04 -20.44
C LEU A 163 -5.71 -1.59 -20.57
N SER A 164 -6.02 -0.91 -19.46
CA SER A 164 -6.49 0.48 -19.48
C SER A 164 -5.46 1.45 -20.07
N GLY A 165 -4.17 1.19 -19.87
CA GLY A 165 -3.06 2.00 -20.40
C GLY A 165 -3.13 2.18 -21.92
N PRO A 166 -2.97 1.13 -22.74
CA PRO A 166 -3.08 1.23 -24.18
C PRO A 166 -4.46 1.69 -24.66
N PHE A 167 -5.55 1.37 -23.93
CA PHE A 167 -6.89 1.84 -24.26
C PHE A 167 -7.01 3.36 -24.20
N PHE A 168 -6.62 3.97 -23.07
CA PHE A 168 -6.67 5.42 -22.90
C PHE A 168 -5.62 6.13 -23.77
N LEU A 169 -4.44 5.56 -23.92
CA LEU A 169 -3.39 6.09 -24.80
C LEU A 169 -3.89 6.25 -26.24
N ASN A 170 -4.59 5.25 -26.78
CA ASN A 170 -5.16 5.32 -28.13
C ASN A 170 -6.21 6.43 -28.27
N LYS A 171 -7.03 6.67 -27.23
CA LYS A 171 -8.01 7.77 -27.23
C LYS A 171 -7.33 9.14 -27.15
N ILE A 172 -6.31 9.28 -26.31
CA ILE A 172 -5.51 10.50 -26.19
C ILE A 172 -4.80 10.80 -27.50
N LEU A 173 -4.22 9.78 -28.15
CA LEU A 173 -3.55 9.94 -29.44
C LEU A 173 -4.51 10.43 -30.53
N LYS A 174 -5.72 9.86 -30.60
CA LYS A 174 -6.78 10.32 -31.52
C LYS A 174 -7.20 11.76 -31.24
N TRP A 175 -7.34 12.13 -29.96
CA TRP A 175 -7.67 13.49 -29.56
C TRP A 175 -6.61 14.51 -30.04
N ILE A 176 -5.32 14.19 -29.88
CA ILE A 176 -4.21 15.02 -30.36
C ILE A 176 -4.22 15.13 -31.89
N GLN A 177 -4.48 14.04 -32.60
CA GLN A 177 -4.46 14.02 -34.08
C GLN A 177 -5.65 14.76 -34.70
N CYS A 178 -6.83 14.71 -34.10
CA CYS A 178 -8.06 15.29 -34.66
C CYS A 178 -8.27 16.78 -34.33
N LYS A 179 -7.35 17.42 -33.57
CA LYS A 179 -7.47 18.83 -33.13
C LYS A 179 -8.87 19.13 -32.55
N GLU A 180 -9.36 18.22 -31.72
CA GLU A 180 -10.66 18.35 -31.04
C GLU A 180 -10.52 19.42 -29.94
N ASP A 181 -11.16 20.58 -30.11
CA ASP A 181 -11.03 21.76 -29.22
C ASP A 181 -11.62 21.56 -27.80
N THR A 182 -12.15 20.38 -27.51
CA THR A 182 -12.64 19.99 -26.19
C THR A 182 -11.47 19.62 -25.26
N ALA A 183 -10.88 20.65 -24.62
CA ALA A 183 -9.83 20.49 -23.61
C ALA A 183 -10.21 19.48 -22.50
N PHE A 184 -11.49 19.43 -22.08
CA PHE A 184 -11.94 18.49 -21.04
C PHE A 184 -11.82 17.01 -21.46
N GLY A 185 -11.90 16.69 -22.76
CA GLY A 185 -11.87 15.31 -23.25
C GLY A 185 -10.50 14.65 -23.04
N GLY A 186 -9.43 15.29 -23.53
CA GLY A 186 -8.07 14.76 -23.44
C GLY A 186 -7.54 14.68 -22.00
N TRP A 187 -7.73 15.75 -21.21
CA TRP A 187 -7.32 15.78 -19.81
C TRP A 187 -8.10 14.77 -18.95
N GLY A 188 -9.38 14.55 -19.25
CA GLY A 188 -10.20 13.53 -18.60
C GLY A 188 -9.65 12.10 -18.82
N PHE A 189 -9.24 11.77 -20.05
CA PHE A 189 -8.65 10.45 -20.34
C PHE A 189 -7.29 10.25 -19.64
N LEU A 190 -6.46 11.31 -19.54
CA LEU A 190 -5.20 11.26 -18.79
C LEU A 190 -5.45 11.01 -17.29
N ALA A 191 -6.38 11.76 -16.69
CA ALA A 191 -6.74 11.60 -15.28
C ALA A 191 -7.35 10.22 -15.01
N ALA A 192 -8.17 9.69 -15.92
CA ALA A 192 -8.73 8.35 -15.83
C ALA A 192 -7.63 7.26 -15.90
N MET A 193 -6.69 7.38 -16.84
CA MET A 193 -5.57 6.45 -16.97
C MET A 193 -4.68 6.42 -15.71
N PHE A 194 -4.40 7.59 -15.15
CA PHE A 194 -3.65 7.71 -13.90
C PHE A 194 -4.40 7.09 -12.72
N SER A 195 -5.71 7.35 -12.61
CA SER A 195 -6.56 6.78 -11.55
C SER A 195 -6.64 5.25 -11.64
N CYS A 196 -6.81 4.69 -12.85
CA CYS A 196 -6.78 3.25 -13.07
C CYS A 196 -5.43 2.64 -12.67
N SER A 197 -4.33 3.34 -12.92
CA SER A 197 -2.98 2.89 -12.55
C SER A 197 -2.82 2.82 -11.02
N ILE A 198 -3.28 3.85 -10.28
CA ILE A 198 -3.26 3.84 -8.81
C ILE A 198 -4.09 2.66 -8.27
N ILE A 199 -5.32 2.50 -8.78
CA ILE A 199 -6.21 1.43 -8.32
C ILE A 199 -5.59 0.06 -8.60
N LYS A 200 -5.02 -0.14 -9.80
CA LYS A 200 -4.31 -1.36 -10.17
C LYS A 200 -3.17 -1.65 -9.19
N THR A 201 -2.32 -0.68 -8.90
CA THR A 201 -1.18 -0.86 -7.98
C THR A 201 -1.64 -1.21 -6.56
N LEU A 202 -2.70 -0.58 -6.06
CA LEU A 202 -3.25 -0.90 -4.74
C LEU A 202 -3.82 -2.32 -4.69
N VAL A 203 -4.58 -2.72 -5.71
CA VAL A 203 -5.15 -4.07 -5.81
C VAL A 203 -4.04 -5.12 -5.90
N ASP A 204 -3.02 -4.91 -6.75
CA ASP A 204 -1.88 -5.82 -6.89
C ASP A 204 -1.12 -5.99 -5.56
N GLY A 205 -0.84 -4.89 -4.85
CA GLY A 205 -0.18 -4.93 -3.54
C GLY A 205 -0.97 -5.77 -2.52
N GLN A 206 -2.29 -5.59 -2.45
CA GLN A 206 -3.16 -6.36 -1.56
C GLN A 206 -3.25 -7.84 -1.96
N LEU A 207 -3.29 -8.12 -3.26
CA LEU A 207 -3.31 -9.48 -3.79
C LEU A 207 -2.03 -10.24 -3.47
N GLN A 208 -0.87 -9.59 -3.65
CA GLN A 208 0.42 -10.22 -3.34
C GLN A 208 0.58 -10.44 -1.84
N PHE A 209 0.14 -9.49 -1.00
CA PHE A 209 0.15 -9.65 0.45
C PHE A 209 -0.71 -10.85 0.90
N SER A 210 -1.95 -10.92 0.42
CA SER A 210 -2.88 -12.00 0.72
C SER A 210 -2.34 -13.36 0.24
N ALA A 211 -1.78 -13.41 -0.97
CA ALA A 211 -1.18 -14.62 -1.52
C ALA A 211 0.00 -15.14 -0.67
N ARG A 212 0.89 -14.25 -0.23
CA ARG A 212 2.03 -14.62 0.64
C ARG A 212 1.55 -15.15 1.98
N ARG A 213 0.57 -14.50 2.60
CA ARG A 213 -0.03 -14.93 3.87
C ARG A 213 -0.63 -16.33 3.77
N MET A 214 -1.40 -16.60 2.71
CA MET A 214 -1.91 -17.95 2.41
C MET A 214 -0.79 -18.98 2.24
N GLY A 215 0.29 -18.62 1.53
CA GLY A 215 1.44 -19.50 1.35
C GLY A 215 2.13 -19.89 2.65
N ILE A 216 2.27 -18.95 3.59
CA ILE A 216 2.85 -19.21 4.92
C ILE A 216 1.95 -20.14 5.73
N GLN A 217 0.64 -19.87 5.77
CA GLN A 217 -0.32 -20.74 6.46
C GLN A 217 -0.36 -22.16 5.88
N GLY A 218 -0.24 -22.29 4.55
CA GLY A 218 -0.18 -23.59 3.88
C GLY A 218 1.07 -24.40 4.25
N LYS A 219 2.23 -23.74 4.40
CA LYS A 219 3.47 -24.40 4.83
C LYS A 219 3.36 -24.94 6.25
N LYS A 220 2.83 -24.15 7.20
CA LYS A 220 2.66 -24.58 8.61
C LYS A 220 1.83 -25.86 8.72
N LYS A 221 0.69 -25.91 8.02
CA LYS A 221 -0.19 -27.09 7.98
C LYS A 221 0.47 -28.34 7.41
N LYS A 222 1.46 -28.21 6.53
CA LYS A 222 2.18 -29.37 5.97
C LYS A 222 3.14 -29.96 7.01
N THR A 223 3.83 -29.12 7.78
CA THR A 223 4.80 -29.57 8.80
C THR A 223 4.13 -30.31 9.95
N GLU A 224 2.92 -29.92 10.34
CA GLU A 224 2.17 -30.56 11.45
C GLU A 224 1.43 -31.85 11.03
N VAL A 225 1.34 -32.13 9.72
CA VAL A 225 0.68 -33.33 9.17
C VAL A 225 1.69 -34.43 8.77
N SER A 226 2.97 -34.07 8.65
CA SER A 226 4.09 -35.01 8.43
C SER A 226 4.56 -35.62 9.73
#